data_AF-A0A1B0B773-F1
#
_entry.id   AF-A0A1B0B773-F1
#
_cell.length_a   1.000
_cell.length_b   1.000
_cell.length_c   1.000
_cell.angle_alpha   90.00
_cell.angle_beta   90.00
_cell.angle_gamma   90.00
#
_symmetry.space_group_name_H-M   'P 1'
#
loop_
_entity.id
_entity.type
_entity.pdbx_description
1 polymer ?
#
loop_
_entity_poly.entity_id
_entity_poly.type
_entity_poly.pdbx_seq_one_letter_code
_entity_poly.pdbx_strand_id
1 'polypeptide(L)'
;MIKLMNQCERVDKLIFAARQKTQKPTNNPNDGNENIAFNLGTIIFPKNPLSILSGIIPGTKWCGTGDIADTYNDLGTETNMDRCCRQHDLCPLKIRAYQSKYGLTNDSLYTKSHCTCDDMLFSCLKRTNTSASQLMGSIYFNLVQVPCLARVNNRYQYRPAKEGF
;
A
#
# COMPACT_ATOMS: atom_id res chain seq x y z
N MET A 1 14.12 9.80 -10.92
CA MET A 1 14.29 9.08 -9.64
C MET A 1 13.04 8.23 -9.44
N ILE A 2 13.17 6.95 -9.07
CA ILE A 2 12.01 6.05 -8.84
C ILE A 2 11.60 6.20 -7.37
N LYS A 3 10.32 6.49 -7.09
CA LYS A 3 9.78 6.60 -5.72
C LYS A 3 9.93 5.29 -4.93
N LEU A 4 10.13 5.39 -3.61
CA LEU A 4 10.40 4.22 -2.76
C LEU A 4 9.26 3.19 -2.80
N MET A 5 7.99 3.62 -2.74
CA MET A 5 6.87 2.68 -2.81
C MET A 5 6.82 1.89 -4.12
N ASN A 6 7.23 2.51 -5.24
CA ASN A 6 7.33 1.83 -6.53
C ASN A 6 8.45 0.78 -6.54
N GLN A 7 9.56 1.06 -5.84
CA GLN A 7 10.64 0.09 -5.67
C GLN A 7 10.16 -1.11 -4.83
N CYS A 8 9.45 -0.86 -3.72
CA CYS A 8 8.86 -1.92 -2.91
C CYS A 8 7.86 -2.77 -3.72
N GLU A 9 7.04 -2.15 -4.57
CA GLU A 9 6.11 -2.89 -5.43
C GLU A 9 6.83 -3.81 -6.42
N ARG A 10 7.91 -3.31 -7.05
CA ARG A 10 8.72 -4.13 -7.97
C ARG A 10 9.30 -5.34 -7.24
N VAL A 11 9.83 -5.14 -6.03
CA VAL A 11 10.36 -6.23 -5.19
C VAL A 11 9.25 -7.22 -4.82
N ASP A 12 8.06 -6.74 -4.41
CA ASP A 12 6.93 -7.60 -4.09
C ASP A 12 6.52 -8.50 -5.26
N LYS A 13 6.49 -7.95 -6.48
CA LYS A 13 6.16 -8.70 -7.70
C LYS A 13 7.22 -9.77 -8.00
N LEU A 14 8.49 -9.44 -7.84
CA LEU A 14 9.60 -10.39 -8.03
C LEU A 14 9.55 -11.53 -7.00
N ILE A 15 9.34 -11.21 -5.72
CA ILE A 15 9.21 -12.20 -4.65
C ILE A 15 8.01 -13.12 -4.89
N PHE A 16 6.88 -12.54 -5.29
CA PHE A 16 5.67 -13.31 -5.60
C PHE A 16 5.90 -14.27 -6.78
N ALA A 17 6.50 -13.79 -7.88
CA ALA A 17 6.85 -14.63 -9.02
C ALA A 17 7.83 -15.74 -8.64
N ALA A 18 8.82 -15.45 -7.78
CA ALA A 18 9.76 -16.46 -7.29
C ALA A 18 9.07 -17.55 -6.46
N ARG A 19 8.14 -17.17 -5.56
CA ARG A 19 7.36 -18.12 -4.75
C ARG A 19 6.45 -19.02 -5.58
N GLN A 20 5.86 -18.50 -6.65
CA GLN A 20 5.08 -19.32 -7.58
C GLN A 20 5.95 -20.28 -8.39
N LYS A 21 7.15 -19.87 -8.82
CA LYS A 21 8.11 -20.77 -9.48
C LYS A 21 8.50 -21.95 -8.59
N THR A 22 8.65 -21.74 -7.28
CA THR A 22 8.97 -22.81 -6.32
C THR A 22 7.79 -23.74 -5.98
N GLN A 23 6.55 -23.39 -6.36
CA GLN A 23 5.36 -24.20 -6.11
C GLN A 23 4.86 -24.95 -7.35
N LYS A 24 5.51 -24.83 -8.51
CA LYS A 24 5.12 -25.55 -9.72
C LYS A 24 5.72 -26.97 -9.68
N PRO A 25 4.91 -28.05 -9.71
CA PRO A 25 5.42 -29.38 -10.01
C PRO A 25 5.93 -29.36 -11.45
N THR A 26 7.17 -29.79 -11.68
CA THR A 26 7.66 -30.05 -13.03
C THR A 26 6.87 -31.21 -13.61
N ASN A 27 5.98 -30.96 -14.57
CA ASN A 27 5.52 -31.97 -15.53
C ASN A 27 5.18 -31.31 -16.88
N ASN A 28 5.95 -31.77 -17.87
CA ASN A 28 5.88 -31.69 -19.33
C ASN A 28 5.79 -30.34 -20.08
N PRO A 29 6.65 -30.17 -21.12
CA PRO A 29 6.62 -29.04 -22.03
C PRO A 29 5.58 -29.31 -23.12
N ASN A 30 4.45 -28.61 -23.08
CA ASN A 30 3.60 -28.30 -24.22
C ASN A 30 2.39 -27.53 -23.68
N ASP A 31 2.51 -26.21 -23.60
CA ASP A 31 1.32 -25.37 -23.69
C ASP A 31 1.68 -24.05 -24.36
N GLY A 32 0.71 -23.59 -25.14
CA GLY A 32 0.86 -22.71 -26.28
C GLY A 32 1.25 -21.28 -25.96
N ASN A 33 1.76 -20.70 -27.03
CA ASN A 33 2.00 -19.30 -27.30
C ASN A 33 0.82 -18.39 -26.87
N GLU A 34 1.04 -17.50 -25.90
CA GLU A 34 0.24 -16.27 -25.77
C GLU A 34 1.12 -15.06 -26.04
N ASN A 35 0.99 -14.53 -27.27
CA ASN A 35 1.46 -13.21 -27.63
C ASN A 35 0.60 -12.17 -26.91
N ILE A 36 1.13 -11.55 -25.85
CA ILE A 36 0.56 -10.29 -25.34
C ILE A 36 1.47 -9.16 -25.80
N ALA A 37 1.03 -8.51 -26.88
CA ALA A 37 1.62 -7.29 -27.39
C ALA A 37 1.51 -6.18 -26.33
N PHE A 38 2.59 -5.94 -25.60
CA PHE A 38 2.78 -4.71 -24.82
C PHE A 38 3.73 -3.79 -25.57
N ASN A 39 3.18 -2.99 -26.48
CA ASN A 39 3.79 -1.72 -26.88
C ASN A 39 2.77 -0.80 -27.55
N LEU A 40 2.18 0.09 -26.76
CA LEU A 40 1.85 1.44 -27.18
C LEU A 40 1.63 2.32 -25.93
N GLY A 41 2.66 3.04 -25.49
CA GLY A 41 2.51 3.98 -24.37
C GLY A 41 3.79 4.50 -23.72
N THR A 42 4.99 4.26 -24.27
CA THR A 42 6.27 4.63 -23.64
C THR A 42 6.85 5.98 -24.09
N ILE A 43 6.09 6.80 -24.81
CA ILE A 43 6.56 8.12 -25.24
C ILE A 43 5.37 9.08 -25.07
N ILE A 44 5.56 10.16 -24.29
CA ILE A 44 4.55 11.19 -23.96
C ILE A 44 3.61 10.84 -22.77
N PHE A 45 4.18 10.62 -21.58
CA PHE A 45 3.45 10.94 -20.34
C PHE A 45 4.25 11.98 -19.55
N PRO A 46 3.79 13.24 -19.45
CA PRO A 46 4.31 14.15 -18.45
C PRO A 46 4.11 13.51 -17.07
N LYS A 47 5.07 13.71 -16.17
CA LYS A 47 5.08 13.20 -14.77
C LYS A 47 3.65 13.20 -14.21
N ASN A 48 3.12 11.98 -13.97
CA ASN A 48 1.76 11.66 -13.50
C ASN A 48 0.86 12.85 -13.10
N PRO A 49 -0.18 13.17 -13.89
CA PRO A 49 -1.17 14.21 -13.53
C PRO A 49 -2.06 13.84 -12.32
N LEU A 50 -1.83 12.69 -11.67
CA LEU A 50 -2.52 12.24 -10.46
C LEU A 50 -1.95 12.82 -9.16
N SER A 51 -0.91 13.67 -9.22
CA SER A 51 -0.38 14.31 -8.00
C SER A 51 -1.43 15.18 -7.27
N ILE A 52 -2.44 15.68 -8.00
CA ILE A 52 -3.55 16.46 -7.46
C ILE A 52 -4.64 15.55 -6.84
N LEU A 53 -4.70 14.27 -7.23
CA LEU A 53 -5.63 13.26 -6.71
C LEU A 53 -4.98 12.39 -5.60
N SER A 54 -3.74 12.66 -5.20
CA SER A 54 -3.03 11.82 -4.23
C SER A 54 -3.60 11.94 -2.81
N GLY A 55 -4.37 13.00 -2.52
CA GLY A 55 -4.98 13.21 -1.21
C GLY A 55 -3.94 13.32 -0.08
N ILE A 56 -2.72 13.78 -0.39
CA ILE A 56 -1.64 13.93 0.59
C ILE A 56 -2.03 15.04 1.57
N ILE A 57 -1.99 14.73 2.87
CA ILE A 57 -2.26 15.70 3.93
C ILE A 57 -1.21 16.83 3.88
N PRO A 58 -1.61 18.11 3.91
CA PRO A 58 -0.67 19.23 3.94
C PRO A 58 0.38 19.10 5.05
N GLY A 59 1.63 19.41 4.73
CA GLY A 59 2.75 19.27 5.66
C GLY A 59 3.31 17.85 5.76
N THR A 60 2.81 16.89 4.98
CA THR A 60 3.30 15.49 4.95
C THR A 60 3.76 15.11 3.55
N LYS A 61 4.47 13.99 3.43
CA LYS A 61 4.88 13.38 2.16
C LYS A 61 4.41 11.94 1.98
N TRP A 62 3.99 11.30 3.07
CA TRP A 62 3.60 9.89 3.12
C TRP A 62 2.13 9.68 3.53
N CYS A 63 1.42 10.72 3.99
CA CYS A 63 0.04 10.56 4.45
C CYS A 63 -0.96 10.81 3.32
N GLY A 64 -1.24 9.78 2.50
CA GLY A 64 -2.28 9.84 1.46
C GLY A 64 -2.34 8.56 0.62
N THR A 65 -2.83 8.67 -0.62
CA THR A 65 -2.83 7.55 -1.58
C THR A 65 -1.44 7.41 -2.21
N GLY A 66 -0.56 6.73 -1.48
CA GLY A 66 0.86 6.62 -1.81
C GLY A 66 1.69 7.78 -1.25
N ASP A 67 2.90 7.96 -1.78
CA ASP A 67 3.85 8.96 -1.31
C ASP A 67 4.28 9.97 -2.39
N ILE A 68 4.69 11.15 -1.96
CA ILE A 68 5.42 12.14 -2.76
C ILE A 68 6.86 12.33 -2.29
N ALA A 69 7.36 11.40 -1.47
CA ALA A 69 8.69 11.45 -0.89
C ALA A 69 9.76 11.04 -1.92
N ASP A 70 10.85 11.79 -1.99
CA ASP A 70 11.96 11.45 -2.89
C ASP A 70 12.81 10.30 -2.32
N THR A 71 12.92 10.22 -1.00
CA THR A 71 13.71 9.21 -0.28
C THR A 71 13.01 8.76 0.99
N TYR A 72 13.46 7.67 1.59
CA TYR A 72 12.95 7.20 2.88
C TYR A 72 12.95 8.29 3.97
N ASN A 73 13.98 9.14 4.01
CA ASN A 73 14.12 10.19 5.02
C ASN A 73 13.45 11.52 4.63
N ASP A 74 12.85 11.58 3.44
CA ASP A 74 12.18 12.76 2.97
C ASP A 74 10.81 12.90 3.65
N LEU A 75 10.77 13.72 4.69
CA LEU A 75 9.60 13.96 5.53
C LEU A 75 9.16 15.42 5.41
N GLY A 76 7.87 15.66 5.55
CA GLY A 76 7.27 16.99 5.62
C GLY A 76 7.41 17.65 7.01
N THR A 77 6.82 18.84 7.14
CA THR A 77 6.83 19.66 8.35
C THR A 77 6.05 19.03 9.51
N GLU A 78 5.00 18.24 9.24
CA GLU A 78 4.28 17.41 10.21
C GLU A 78 5.05 16.11 10.49
N THR A 79 6.34 16.23 10.82
CA THR A 79 7.32 15.14 10.76
C THR A 79 6.92 13.90 11.58
N ASN A 80 6.33 14.07 12.76
CA ASN A 80 5.94 12.94 13.61
C ASN A 80 4.77 12.14 13.01
N MET A 81 3.75 12.84 12.50
CA MET A 81 2.63 12.23 11.80
C MET A 81 3.10 11.58 10.50
N ASP A 82 3.97 12.26 9.74
CA ASP A 82 4.47 11.77 8.46
C ASP A 82 5.28 10.49 8.62
N ARG A 83 6.03 10.34 9.73
CA ARG A 83 6.66 9.06 10.09
C ARG A 83 5.64 7.95 10.35
N CYS A 84 4.49 8.26 10.96
CA CYS A 84 3.43 7.27 11.17
C CYS A 84 2.93 6.72 9.84
N CYS A 85 2.66 7.61 8.88
CA CYS A 85 2.18 7.23 7.55
C CYS A 85 3.27 6.49 6.75
N ARG A 86 4.52 6.96 6.77
CA ARG A 86 5.65 6.24 6.15
C ARG A 86 5.78 4.80 6.65
N GLN A 87 5.68 4.62 7.96
CA GLN A 87 5.75 3.28 8.57
C GLN A 87 4.60 2.38 8.09
N HIS A 88 3.40 2.94 7.94
CA HIS A 88 2.23 2.24 7.44
C HIS A 88 2.33 1.91 5.95
N ASP A 89 2.74 2.88 5.12
CA ASP A 89 2.94 2.71 3.68
C ASP A 89 3.98 1.64 3.36
N LEU A 90 4.99 1.48 4.21
CA LEU A 90 6.03 0.46 4.08
C LEU A 90 5.67 -0.87 4.76
N CYS A 91 4.41 -1.07 5.17
CA CYS A 91 3.96 -2.34 5.74
C CYS A 91 4.34 -3.53 4.83
N PRO A 92 5.04 -4.56 5.35
CA PRO A 92 5.52 -5.68 4.52
C PRO A 92 4.41 -6.58 4.00
N LEU A 93 3.25 -6.58 4.67
CA LEU A 93 2.10 -7.39 4.31
C LEU A 93 0.92 -6.48 4.00
N LYS A 94 0.58 -6.43 2.71
CA LYS A 94 -0.52 -5.62 2.17
C LYS A 94 -0.99 -6.16 0.83
N ILE A 95 -2.22 -5.81 0.48
CA ILE A 95 -2.79 -6.02 -0.86
C ILE A 95 -3.10 -4.64 -1.42
N ARG A 96 -2.41 -4.24 -2.50
CA ARG A 96 -2.67 -2.97 -3.19
C ARG A 96 -4.05 -3.00 -3.85
N ALA A 97 -4.55 -1.83 -4.23
CA ALA A 97 -5.80 -1.70 -4.98
C ALA A 97 -5.81 -2.64 -6.19
N TYR A 98 -6.93 -3.34 -6.38
CA TYR A 98 -7.19 -4.26 -7.49
C TYR A 98 -6.20 -5.41 -7.65
N GLN A 99 -5.52 -5.82 -6.57
CA GLN A 99 -4.62 -6.97 -6.57
C GLN A 99 -5.21 -8.15 -5.79
N SER A 100 -4.80 -9.36 -6.15
CA SER A 100 -5.07 -10.58 -5.40
C SER A 100 -3.78 -11.13 -4.78
N LYS A 101 -3.78 -11.33 -3.47
CA LYS A 101 -2.68 -11.95 -2.72
C LYS A 101 -3.23 -12.71 -1.53
N TYR A 102 -2.50 -13.72 -1.06
CA TYR A 102 -2.83 -14.48 0.15
C TYR A 102 -4.22 -15.16 0.12
N GLY A 103 -4.76 -15.43 -1.08
CA GLY A 103 -6.11 -15.99 -1.25
C GLY A 103 -7.24 -14.96 -1.09
N LEU A 104 -6.92 -13.67 -1.07
CA LEU A 104 -7.88 -12.56 -1.01
C LEU A 104 -7.72 -11.65 -2.23
N THR A 105 -8.82 -11.03 -2.65
CA THR A 105 -8.83 -9.96 -3.65
C THR A 105 -9.17 -8.63 -2.98
N ASN A 106 -8.50 -7.56 -3.38
CA ASN A 106 -8.80 -6.20 -2.94
C ASN A 106 -9.46 -5.41 -4.07
N ASP A 107 -10.79 -5.40 -4.12
CA ASP A 107 -11.55 -4.67 -5.15
C ASP A 107 -11.70 -3.17 -4.85
N SER A 108 -11.06 -2.67 -3.79
CA SER A 108 -11.11 -1.27 -3.40
C SER A 108 -10.02 -0.45 -4.09
N LEU A 109 -10.26 0.86 -4.23
CA LEU A 109 -9.32 1.86 -4.78
C LEU A 109 -8.11 2.15 -3.86
N TYR A 110 -8.08 1.57 -2.66
CA TYR A 110 -7.04 1.80 -1.64
C TYR A 110 -6.33 0.50 -1.25
N THR A 111 -5.13 0.63 -0.70
CA THR A 111 -4.35 -0.51 -0.20
C THR A 111 -4.91 -0.99 1.13
N LYS A 112 -5.02 -2.30 1.31
CA LYS A 112 -5.34 -2.93 2.61
C LYS A 112 -4.06 -3.52 3.21
N SER A 113 -3.68 -3.07 4.40
CA SER A 113 -2.44 -3.47 5.10
C SER A 113 -2.72 -4.49 6.20
N HIS A 114 -1.66 -5.08 6.78
CA HIS A 114 -1.80 -5.96 7.94
C HIS A 114 -2.40 -5.22 9.14
N CYS A 115 -3.25 -5.89 9.91
CA CYS A 115 -3.91 -5.28 11.06
C CYS A 115 -2.93 -4.71 12.10
N THR A 116 -1.77 -5.34 12.30
CA THR A 116 -0.72 -4.76 13.15
C THR A 116 -0.20 -3.41 12.65
N CYS A 117 -0.05 -3.24 11.33
CA CYS A 117 0.37 -1.97 10.74
C CYS A 117 -0.69 -0.89 10.97
N ASP A 118 -1.97 -1.23 10.81
CA ASP A 118 -3.10 -0.33 11.05
C ASP A 118 -3.23 0.02 12.55
N ASP A 119 -3.07 -0.95 13.44
CA ASP A 119 -3.10 -0.71 14.89
C ASP A 119 -1.94 0.18 15.34
N MET A 120 -0.74 0.00 14.75
CA MET A 120 0.40 0.89 14.96
C MET A 120 0.16 2.30 14.43
N LEU A 121 -0.45 2.43 13.25
CA LEU A 121 -0.83 3.72 12.68
C LEU A 121 -1.81 4.45 13.62
N PHE A 122 -2.86 3.78 14.08
CA PHE A 122 -3.84 4.31 15.02
C PHE A 122 -3.17 4.89 16.27
N SER A 123 -2.34 4.08 16.94
CA SER A 123 -1.66 4.50 18.17
C SER A 123 -0.64 5.62 17.91
N CYS A 124 0.05 5.60 16.77
CA CYS A 124 1.03 6.61 16.40
C CYS A 124 0.37 7.97 16.15
N LEU A 125 -0.74 8.01 15.40
CA LEU A 125 -1.50 9.22 15.15
C LEU A 125 -2.10 9.79 16.45
N LYS A 126 -2.71 8.94 17.29
CA LYS A 126 -3.23 9.35 18.62
C LYS A 126 -2.16 9.99 19.50
N ARG A 127 -0.95 9.42 19.51
CA ARG A 127 0.17 9.94 20.30
C ARG A 127 0.77 11.23 19.72
N THR A 128 0.69 11.42 18.40
CA THR A 128 1.18 12.64 17.76
C THR A 128 0.36 13.86 18.16
N ASN A 129 -0.96 13.68 18.29
CA ASN A 129 -1.89 14.65 18.88
C ASN A 129 -1.82 16.07 18.26
N THR A 130 -1.64 16.16 16.95
CA THR A 130 -1.81 17.40 16.17
C THR A 130 -3.14 17.38 15.42
N SER A 131 -3.65 18.56 15.03
CA SER A 131 -4.88 18.65 14.23
C SER A 131 -4.78 17.86 12.92
N ALA A 132 -3.61 17.87 12.27
CA ALA A 132 -3.35 17.08 11.08
C ALA A 132 -3.42 15.56 11.37
N SER A 133 -2.83 15.10 12.48
CA SER A 133 -2.90 13.68 12.86
C SER A 133 -4.31 13.23 13.24
N GLN A 134 -5.10 14.13 13.85
CA GLN A 134 -6.50 13.87 14.18
C GLN A 134 -7.34 13.74 12.91
N LEU A 135 -7.17 14.67 11.96
CA LEU A 135 -7.82 14.64 10.66
C LEU A 135 -7.53 13.33 9.91
N MET A 136 -6.25 12.94 9.81
CA MET A 136 -5.86 11.72 9.11
C MET A 136 -6.46 10.47 9.74
N GLY A 137 -6.42 10.37 11.07
CA GLY A 137 -7.01 9.21 11.74
C GLY A 137 -8.54 9.17 11.61
N SER A 138 -9.23 10.32 11.68
CA SER A 138 -10.68 10.37 11.42
C SER A 138 -11.01 9.96 9.99
N ILE A 139 -10.23 10.40 8.99
CA ILE A 139 -10.42 9.97 7.60
C ILE A 139 -10.20 8.46 7.47
N TYR A 140 -9.08 7.92 7.96
CA TYR A 140 -8.72 6.52 7.75
C TYR A 140 -9.62 5.54 8.53
N PHE A 141 -9.85 5.81 9.81
CA PHE A 141 -10.51 4.87 10.73
C PHE A 141 -12.01 5.11 10.90
N ASN A 142 -12.50 6.35 10.75
CA ASN A 142 -13.93 6.65 10.98
C ASN A 142 -14.71 6.86 9.68
N LEU A 143 -14.14 7.54 8.68
CA LEU A 143 -14.82 7.84 7.41
C LEU A 143 -14.66 6.73 6.37
N VAL A 144 -13.42 6.37 6.03
CA VAL A 144 -13.15 5.36 5.00
C VAL A 144 -13.26 3.94 5.57
N GLN A 145 -12.95 3.77 6.86
CA GLN A 145 -13.01 2.49 7.58
C GLN A 145 -12.28 1.36 6.85
N VAL A 146 -11.01 1.58 6.48
CA VAL A 146 -10.19 0.63 5.71
C VAL A 146 -10.06 -0.71 6.45
N PRO A 147 -10.57 -1.84 5.88
CA PRO A 147 -10.36 -3.15 6.47
C PRO A 147 -8.89 -3.60 6.36
N CYS A 148 -8.42 -4.35 7.34
CA CYS A 148 -7.03 -4.82 7.41
C CYS A 148 -6.93 -6.35 7.31
N LEU A 149 -5.74 -6.87 7.03
CA LEU A 149 -5.49 -8.31 6.95
C LEU A 149 -5.12 -8.88 8.33
N ALA A 150 -5.88 -9.88 8.79
CA ALA A 150 -5.59 -10.68 9.99
C ALA A 150 -5.39 -12.14 9.61
N ARG A 151 -4.54 -12.86 10.36
CA ARG A 151 -4.34 -14.31 10.19
C ARG A 151 -5.20 -15.07 11.19
N VAL A 152 -6.14 -15.87 10.69
CA VAL A 152 -7.05 -16.73 11.50
C VAL A 152 -6.99 -18.14 10.92
N ASN A 153 -6.74 -19.15 11.77
CA ASN A 153 -6.64 -20.56 11.36
C ASN A 153 -5.71 -20.77 10.15
N ASN A 154 -4.53 -20.14 10.20
CA ASN A 154 -3.51 -20.20 9.15
C ASN A 154 -3.91 -19.61 7.78
N ARG A 155 -5.03 -18.89 7.68
CA ARG A 155 -5.47 -18.17 6.47
C ARG A 155 -5.60 -16.68 6.76
N TYR A 156 -5.40 -15.85 5.74
CA TYR A 156 -5.66 -14.41 5.85
C TYR A 156 -7.13 -14.12 5.60
N GLN A 157 -7.69 -13.22 6.40
CA GLN A 157 -9.06 -12.73 6.30
C GLN A 157 -9.07 -11.21 6.52
N TYR A 158 -10.08 -10.52 6.01
CA TYR A 158 -10.27 -9.11 6.31
C TYR A 158 -10.92 -8.95 7.69
N ARG A 159 -10.32 -8.11 8.54
CA ARG A 159 -10.91 -7.60 9.77
C ARG A 159 -11.41 -6.17 9.52
N PRO A 160 -12.57 -5.77 10.06
CA PRO A 160 -13.00 -4.37 10.04
C PRO A 160 -11.93 -3.42 10.60
N ALA A 161 -12.01 -2.15 10.19
CA ALA A 161 -11.17 -1.10 10.73
C ALA A 161 -11.31 -0.98 12.25
N LYS A 162 -10.26 -0.49 12.89
CA LYS A 162 -10.31 -0.17 14.32
C LYS A 162 -11.24 1.02 14.56
N GLU A 163 -12.17 0.87 15.48
CA GLU A 163 -13.16 1.89 15.81
C GLU A 163 -12.63 2.91 16.84
N GLY A 164 -13.28 4.08 16.90
CA GLY A 164 -13.05 5.06 17.97
C GLY A 164 -11.76 5.86 17.84
N PHE A 165 -11.37 6.24 16.61
CA PHE A 165 -10.36 7.27 16.44
C PHE A 165 -10.93 8.64 16.80
#